data_AF-A0AAD9QBG4-F1
#
_entry.id   AF-A0AAD9QBG4-F1
#
_cell.length_a   1.000
_cell.length_b   1.000
_cell.length_c   1.000
_cell.angle_alpha   90.00
_cell.angle_beta   90.00
_cell.angle_gamma   90.00
#
_symmetry.space_group_name_H-M   'P 1'
#
loop_
_entity.id
_entity.type
_entity.pdbx_description
1 polymer ?
#
loop_
_entity_poly.entity_id
_entity_poly.type
_entity_poly.pdbx_seq_one_letter_code
_entity_poly.pdbx_strand_id
1 'polypeptide(L)'
;MDETVTDIVPSLRKMATNNRDIYEKGMKALVSFVQFYRKHECSLIFRTSDLNLGKLATGFGLIKMPVMPELKDKTVDFDPVDIDVENIRYKNKTREKERKRKLQERKASCEDVAQQANAKKKKKQERNSVPWSKNKERKTNREKRKARREFMKKQRQQHLQERKELEELAREASLLKKFRSGKITKVEFDSRVRIEDQVYD
;
A
#
# COMPACT_ATOMS: atom_id res chain seq x y z
N MET A 1 -41.91 33.88 12.12
CA MET A 1 -42.27 33.54 10.73
C MET A 1 -41.75 32.14 10.52
N ASP A 2 -42.60 31.14 10.68
CA ASP A 2 -42.23 29.75 10.43
C ASP A 2 -42.35 29.53 8.93
N GLU A 3 -41.24 29.72 8.21
CA GLU A 3 -41.11 29.19 6.85
C GLU A 3 -41.34 27.68 6.94
N THR A 4 -42.41 27.18 6.33
CA THR A 4 -42.70 25.75 6.27
C THR A 4 -41.63 25.09 5.41
N VAL A 5 -40.51 24.72 6.04
CA VAL A 5 -39.43 23.99 5.39
C VAL A 5 -40.01 22.66 4.91
N THR A 6 -40.18 22.52 3.60
CA THR A 6 -40.63 21.27 3.01
C THR A 6 -39.62 20.18 3.31
N ASP A 7 -40.06 19.10 3.97
CA ASP A 7 -39.19 17.97 4.27
C ASP A 7 -38.85 17.21 2.97
N ILE A 8 -37.62 17.42 2.49
CA ILE A 8 -37.06 16.78 1.30
C ILE A 8 -36.44 15.42 1.60
N VAL A 9 -36.21 15.08 2.88
CA VAL A 9 -35.51 13.86 3.30
C VAL A 9 -36.22 12.59 2.80
N PRO A 10 -37.56 12.46 2.88
CA PRO A 10 -38.27 11.30 2.36
C PRO A 10 -38.14 11.16 0.84
N SER A 11 -38.15 12.27 0.12
CA SER A 11 -37.97 12.28 -1.35
C SER A 11 -36.56 11.83 -1.73
N LEU A 12 -35.55 12.33 -1.00
CA LEU A 12 -34.15 11.97 -1.22
C LEU A 12 -33.89 10.49 -0.93
N ARG A 13 -34.48 9.95 0.14
CA ARG A 13 -34.43 8.52 0.48
C ARG A 13 -35.06 7.66 -0.62
N LYS A 14 -36.22 8.06 -1.16
CA LYS A 14 -36.85 7.36 -2.32
C LYS A 14 -35.94 7.36 -3.54
N MET A 15 -35.28 8.48 -3.84
CA MET A 15 -34.32 8.56 -4.96
C MET A 15 -33.09 7.65 -4.74
N ALA A 16 -32.58 7.58 -3.52
CA ALA A 16 -31.45 6.71 -3.16
C ALA A 16 -31.81 5.22 -3.25
N THR A 17 -33.04 4.83 -2.86
CA THR A 17 -33.53 3.45 -2.98
C THR A 17 -33.69 3.04 -4.44
N ASN A 18 -34.12 3.95 -5.32
CA ASN A 18 -34.32 3.66 -6.73
C ASN A 18 -33.02 3.58 -7.54
N ASN A 19 -31.97 4.29 -7.10
CA ASN A 19 -30.71 4.33 -7.84
C ASN A 19 -29.49 4.23 -6.93
N ARG A 20 -28.75 3.14 -7.09
CA ARG A 20 -27.52 2.88 -6.35
C ARG A 20 -26.48 3.99 -6.47
N ASP A 21 -26.42 4.67 -7.62
CA ASP A 21 -25.48 5.77 -7.84
C ASP A 21 -25.69 6.93 -6.89
N ILE A 22 -26.95 7.27 -6.62
CA ILE A 22 -27.31 8.38 -5.74
C ILE A 22 -26.96 7.99 -4.30
N TYR A 23 -27.30 6.76 -3.91
CA TYR A 23 -26.96 6.20 -2.61
C TYR A 23 -25.45 6.24 -2.32
N GLU A 24 -24.62 5.74 -3.24
CA GLU A 24 -23.16 5.73 -3.05
C GLU A 24 -22.54 7.12 -3.07
N LYS A 25 -23.06 8.03 -3.90
CA LYS A 25 -22.65 9.43 -3.88
C LYS A 25 -23.02 10.11 -2.57
N GLY A 26 -24.20 9.83 -2.01
CA GLY A 26 -24.61 10.30 -0.69
C GLY A 26 -23.66 9.82 0.40
N MET A 27 -23.33 8.52 0.42
CA MET A 27 -22.35 7.98 1.37
C MET A 27 -20.99 8.67 1.23
N LYS A 28 -20.48 8.82 -0.01
CA LYS A 28 -19.20 9.46 -0.26
C LYS A 28 -19.20 10.93 0.15
N ALA A 29 -20.30 11.64 -0.10
CA ALA A 29 -20.47 13.04 0.27
C ALA A 29 -20.36 13.23 1.79
N LEU A 30 -21.08 12.42 2.57
CA LEU A 30 -20.98 12.47 4.02
C LEU A 30 -19.54 12.22 4.50
N VAL A 31 -18.89 11.16 4.01
CA VAL A 31 -17.51 10.85 4.42
C VAL A 31 -16.56 11.99 4.04
N SER A 32 -16.69 12.58 2.85
CA SER A 32 -15.85 13.72 2.46
C SER A 32 -16.08 14.96 3.33
N PHE A 33 -17.32 15.20 3.76
CA PHE A 33 -17.66 16.31 4.64
C PHE A 33 -17.04 16.11 6.04
N VAL A 34 -17.16 14.92 6.62
CA VAL A 34 -16.56 14.64 7.94
C VAL A 34 -15.02 14.70 7.86
N GLN A 35 -14.43 14.18 6.78
CA GLN A 35 -12.99 14.30 6.55
C GLN A 35 -12.52 15.75 6.41
N PHE A 36 -13.31 16.59 5.75
CA PHE A 36 -13.05 18.03 5.66
C PHE A 36 -13.05 18.66 7.06
N TYR A 37 -14.09 18.41 7.87
CA TYR A 37 -14.17 18.90 9.26
C TYR A 37 -12.96 18.49 10.09
N ARG A 38 -12.44 17.28 9.86
CA ARG A 38 -11.27 16.78 10.58
C ARG A 38 -9.95 17.42 10.13
N LYS A 39 -9.79 17.65 8.83
CA LYS A 39 -8.52 18.14 8.24
C LYS A 39 -8.41 19.66 8.19
N HIS A 40 -9.50 20.36 8.46
CA HIS A 40 -9.54 21.82 8.42
C HIS A 40 -8.62 22.45 9.47
N GLU A 41 -7.96 23.55 9.12
CA GLU A 41 -6.98 24.23 9.98
C GLU A 41 -7.64 24.91 11.20
N CYS A 42 -8.88 25.39 11.06
CA CYS A 42 -9.65 25.98 12.15
C CYS A 42 -10.30 24.93 13.08
N SER A 43 -9.46 24.22 13.85
CA SER A 43 -9.91 23.19 14.81
C SER A 43 -10.80 23.74 15.94
N LEU A 44 -10.68 25.03 16.27
CA LEU A 44 -11.49 25.67 17.32
C LEU A 44 -12.96 25.83 16.92
N ILE A 45 -13.23 26.11 15.63
CA ILE A 45 -14.59 26.33 15.10
C ILE A 45 -15.18 25.00 14.63
N PHE A 46 -14.39 24.19 13.92
CA PHE A 46 -14.83 22.91 13.36
C PHE A 46 -14.46 21.75 14.29
N ARG A 47 -15.12 21.68 15.45
CA ARG A 47 -14.94 20.57 16.39
C ARG A 47 -15.71 19.34 15.93
N THR A 48 -14.99 18.24 15.66
CA THR A 48 -15.61 16.96 15.29
C THR A 48 -16.38 16.30 16.44
N SER A 49 -16.12 16.68 17.69
CA SER A 49 -16.87 16.23 18.88
C SER A 49 -18.31 16.72 18.88
N ASP A 50 -18.50 17.97 18.47
CA ASP A 50 -19.79 18.67 18.58
C ASP A 50 -20.68 18.43 17.35
N LEU A 51 -20.13 17.79 16.32
CA LEU A 51 -20.82 17.50 15.09
C LEU A 51 -21.76 16.29 15.27
N ASN A 52 -23.06 16.56 15.23
CA ASN A 52 -24.10 15.54 15.25
C ASN A 52 -24.15 14.76 13.92
N LEU A 53 -23.35 13.70 13.83
CA LEU A 53 -23.23 12.86 12.63
C LEU A 53 -24.56 12.19 12.22
N GLY A 54 -25.43 11.89 13.18
CA GLY A 54 -26.70 11.23 12.93
C GLY A 54 -27.69 12.11 12.17
N LYS A 55 -27.94 13.32 12.69
CA LYS A 55 -28.76 14.35 12.01
C LYS A 55 -28.18 14.73 10.65
N LEU A 56 -26.85 14.81 10.56
CA LEU A 56 -26.17 15.09 9.30
C LEU A 56 -26.43 13.97 8.27
N ALA A 57 -26.30 12.71 8.66
CA ALA A 57 -26.61 11.56 7.81
C ALA A 57 -28.07 11.56 7.34
N THR A 58 -29.00 11.96 8.20
CA THR A 58 -30.41 12.17 7.83
C THR A 58 -30.57 13.30 6.81
N GLY A 59 -29.87 14.42 6.97
CA GLY A 59 -29.86 15.53 6.00
C GLY A 59 -29.31 15.15 4.62
N PHE A 60 -28.32 14.25 4.56
CA PHE A 60 -27.84 13.66 3.30
C PHE A 60 -28.77 12.58 2.72
N GLY A 61 -29.89 12.25 3.39
CA GLY A 61 -30.87 11.28 2.92
C GLY A 61 -30.34 9.84 2.91
N LEU A 62 -29.40 9.51 3.80
CA LEU A 62 -28.82 8.18 3.84
C LEU A 62 -29.83 7.14 4.33
N ILE A 63 -29.71 5.93 3.76
CA ILE A 63 -30.48 4.73 4.15
C ILE A 63 -29.72 3.99 5.27
N LYS A 64 -28.40 3.89 5.13
CA LYS A 64 -27.50 3.21 6.06
C LYS A 64 -26.25 4.05 6.31
N MET A 65 -25.74 3.95 7.53
CA MET A 65 -24.54 4.69 7.92
C MET A 65 -23.26 4.06 7.32
N PRO A 66 -22.36 4.85 6.68
CA PRO A 66 -21.06 4.38 6.25
C PRO A 66 -20.15 3.97 7.43
N VAL A 67 -19.33 2.95 7.20
CA VAL A 67 -18.27 2.54 8.13
C VAL A 67 -17.04 3.41 7.88
N MET A 68 -16.63 4.21 8.86
CA MET A 68 -15.43 5.05 8.80
C MET A 68 -14.71 5.09 10.15
N PRO A 69 -13.39 5.36 10.18
CA PRO A 69 -12.61 5.37 11.42
C PRO A 69 -13.13 6.38 12.45
N GLU A 70 -13.79 7.45 12.00
CA GLU A 70 -14.37 8.50 12.84
C GLU A 70 -15.65 8.09 13.58
N LEU A 71 -16.25 6.95 13.19
CA LEU A 71 -17.44 6.39 13.83
C LEU A 71 -17.14 5.27 14.82
N LYS A 72 -15.89 4.81 14.93
CA LYS A 72 -15.57 3.61 15.70
C LYS A 72 -15.88 3.74 17.19
N ASP A 73 -15.75 4.95 17.73
CA ASP A 73 -15.84 5.20 19.18
C ASP A 73 -17.03 6.11 19.55
N LYS A 74 -17.94 6.40 18.60
CA LYS A 74 -19.06 7.33 18.79
C LYS A 74 -20.41 6.62 18.63
N THR A 75 -21.29 6.79 19.59
CA THR A 75 -22.72 6.48 19.44
C THR A 75 -23.35 7.54 18.55
N VAL A 76 -24.03 7.11 17.49
CA VAL A 76 -24.63 8.01 16.50
C VAL A 76 -26.14 7.83 16.49
N ASP A 77 -26.88 8.90 16.77
CA ASP A 77 -28.34 8.94 16.70
C ASP A 77 -28.81 9.03 15.25
N PHE A 78 -28.82 7.89 14.56
CA PHE A 78 -29.27 7.77 13.19
C PHE A 78 -30.46 6.83 13.10
N ASP A 79 -31.50 7.24 12.36
CA ASP A 79 -32.67 6.41 12.08
C ASP A 79 -32.47 5.66 10.76
N PRO A 80 -31.99 4.40 10.79
CA PRO A 80 -31.80 3.62 9.59
C PRO A 80 -33.15 3.25 8.97
N VAL A 81 -33.16 3.19 7.64
CA VAL A 81 -34.31 2.66 6.91
C VAL A 81 -34.05 1.17 6.64
N ASP A 82 -35.00 0.32 7.00
CA ASP A 82 -34.89 -1.14 6.85
C ASP A 82 -35.06 -1.56 5.38
N ILE A 83 -34.00 -1.33 4.59
CA ILE A 83 -33.93 -1.69 3.18
C ILE A 83 -32.64 -2.47 2.95
N ASP A 84 -32.76 -3.61 2.26
CA ASP A 84 -31.58 -4.35 1.83
C ASP A 84 -30.80 -3.56 0.76
N VAL A 85 -29.73 -2.94 1.24
CA VAL A 85 -28.78 -2.16 0.45
C VAL A 85 -28.16 -3.00 -0.66
N GLU A 86 -28.05 -4.32 -0.53
CA GLU A 86 -27.43 -5.16 -1.56
C GLU A 86 -28.31 -5.31 -2.81
N ASN A 87 -29.63 -5.24 -2.65
CA ASN A 87 -30.59 -5.40 -3.75
C ASN A 87 -30.72 -4.14 -4.63
N ILE A 88 -30.22 -2.98 -4.18
CA ILE A 88 -30.30 -1.72 -4.94
C ILE A 88 -29.42 -1.83 -6.20
N ARG A 89 -30.04 -1.74 -7.39
CA ARG A 89 -29.35 -1.84 -8.69
C ARG A 89 -28.93 -0.46 -9.21
N TYR A 90 -27.87 -0.42 -10.01
CA TYR A 90 -27.56 0.77 -10.80
C TYR A 90 -28.57 0.93 -11.94
N LYS A 91 -29.01 2.17 -12.20
CA LYS A 91 -29.82 2.47 -13.39
C LYS A 91 -29.05 2.24 -14.70
N ASN A 92 -27.72 2.42 -14.66
CA ASN A 92 -26.85 2.19 -15.80
C ASN A 92 -26.37 0.72 -15.89
N LYS A 93 -26.67 0.06 -17.02
CA LYS A 93 -26.34 -1.34 -17.31
C LYS A 93 -24.83 -1.61 -17.31
N THR A 94 -23.99 -0.67 -17.77
CA THR A 94 -22.53 -0.86 -17.81
C THR A 94 -21.93 -0.91 -16.42
N ARG A 95 -22.34 0.02 -15.54
CA ARG A 95 -21.91 0.06 -14.14
C ARG A 95 -22.40 -1.14 -13.34
N GLU A 96 -23.61 -1.63 -13.61
CA GLU A 96 -24.10 -2.86 -12.98
C GLU A 96 -23.28 -4.10 -13.39
N LYS A 97 -22.84 -4.18 -14.66
CA LYS A 97 -21.95 -5.25 -15.11
C LYS A 97 -20.59 -5.18 -14.40
N GLU A 98 -20.01 -4.00 -14.29
CA GLU A 98 -18.76 -3.80 -13.54
C GLU A 98 -18.89 -4.15 -12.07
N ARG A 99 -20.01 -3.78 -11.43
CA ARG A 99 -20.30 -4.13 -10.04
C ARG A 99 -20.30 -5.63 -9.83
N LYS A 100 -21.00 -6.38 -10.69
CA LYS A 100 -21.05 -7.85 -10.62
C LYS A 100 -19.67 -8.46 -10.79
N ARG A 101 -18.87 -7.95 -11.73
CA ARG A 101 -17.48 -8.38 -11.93
C ARG A 101 -16.64 -8.15 -10.66
N LYS A 102 -16.67 -6.93 -10.10
CA LYS A 102 -15.94 -6.61 -8.85
C LYS A 102 -16.42 -7.42 -7.65
N LEU A 103 -17.72 -7.75 -7.58
CA LEU A 103 -18.27 -8.57 -6.51
C LEU A 103 -17.77 -10.02 -6.63
N GLN A 104 -17.71 -10.57 -7.84
CA GLN A 104 -17.14 -11.89 -8.10
C GLN A 104 -15.64 -11.93 -7.77
N GLU A 105 -14.88 -10.93 -8.21
CA GLU A 105 -13.44 -10.79 -7.89
C GLU A 105 -13.21 -10.73 -6.38
N ARG A 106 -14.03 -9.97 -5.63
CA ARG A 106 -13.94 -9.91 -4.16
C ARG A 106 -14.26 -11.24 -3.50
N LYS A 107 -15.28 -11.96 -3.97
CA LYS A 107 -15.64 -13.28 -3.42
C LYS A 107 -14.51 -14.28 -3.66
N ALA A 108 -13.99 -14.35 -4.89
CA ALA A 108 -12.84 -15.19 -5.23
C ALA A 108 -11.60 -14.84 -4.38
N SER A 109 -11.28 -13.55 -4.23
CA SER A 109 -10.14 -13.13 -3.40
C SER A 109 -10.32 -13.44 -1.92
N CYS A 110 -11.53 -13.28 -1.36
CA CYS A 110 -11.81 -13.69 0.02
C CYS A 110 -11.66 -15.21 0.22
N GLU A 111 -12.10 -16.00 -0.75
CA GLU A 111 -11.93 -17.46 -0.74
C GLU A 111 -10.45 -17.84 -0.81
N ASP A 112 -9.66 -17.19 -1.68
CA ASP A 112 -8.21 -17.41 -1.77
C ASP A 112 -7.48 -17.03 -0.49
N VAL A 113 -7.80 -15.88 0.11
CA VAL A 113 -7.20 -15.42 1.38
C VAL A 113 -7.59 -16.36 2.53
N ALA A 114 -8.85 -16.81 2.59
CA ALA A 114 -9.31 -17.75 3.59
C ALA A 114 -8.62 -19.12 3.45
N GLN A 115 -8.48 -19.62 2.22
CA GLN A 115 -7.77 -20.87 1.92
C GLN A 115 -6.28 -20.77 2.26
N GLN A 116 -5.61 -19.66 1.91
CA GLN A 116 -4.22 -19.43 2.28
C GLN A 116 -4.01 -19.29 3.79
N ALA A 117 -4.94 -18.63 4.49
CA ALA A 117 -4.89 -18.51 5.95
C ALA A 117 -5.04 -19.88 6.62
N ASN A 118 -5.95 -20.74 6.13
CA ASN A 118 -6.12 -22.10 6.62
C ASN A 118 -4.90 -23.00 6.31
N ALA A 119 -4.33 -22.89 5.11
CA ALA A 119 -3.12 -23.63 4.74
C ALA A 119 -1.91 -23.22 5.61
N LYS A 120 -1.78 -21.92 5.94
CA LYS A 120 -0.74 -21.42 6.86
C LYS A 120 -0.95 -21.92 8.29
N LYS A 121 -2.19 -21.99 8.78
CA LYS A 121 -2.52 -22.55 10.10
C LYS A 121 -2.18 -24.05 10.19
N LYS A 122 -2.57 -24.85 9.19
CA LYS A 122 -2.21 -26.28 9.10
C LYS A 122 -0.70 -26.52 9.09
N LYS A 123 0.04 -25.79 8.24
CA LYS A 123 1.52 -25.87 8.19
C LYS A 123 2.19 -25.43 9.51
N LYS A 124 1.58 -24.52 10.27
CA LYS A 124 2.10 -24.10 11.58
C LYS A 124 1.86 -25.17 12.65
N GLN A 125 0.71 -25.83 12.63
CA GLN A 125 0.41 -26.96 13.53
C GLN A 125 1.32 -28.16 13.26
N GLU A 126 1.51 -28.54 11.99
CA GLU A 126 2.45 -29.61 11.61
C GLU A 126 3.89 -29.31 12.02
N ARG A 127 4.33 -28.05 11.91
CA ARG A 127 5.67 -27.62 12.36
C ARG A 127 5.87 -27.68 13.87
N ASN A 128 4.81 -27.48 14.66
CA ASN A 128 4.87 -27.55 16.11
C ASN A 128 4.77 -28.99 16.64
N SER A 129 4.23 -29.91 15.83
CA SER A 129 4.12 -31.34 16.16
C SER A 129 5.40 -32.15 15.90
N VAL A 130 6.49 -31.52 15.43
CA VAL A 130 7.72 -32.24 15.08
C VAL A 130 8.59 -32.46 16.33
N PRO A 131 9.11 -33.69 16.57
CA PRO A 131 10.00 -34.00 17.68
C PRO A 131 11.27 -33.13 17.71
N TRP A 132 11.74 -32.79 18.92
CA TRP A 132 12.87 -31.88 19.19
C TRP A 132 14.15 -32.16 18.37
N SER A 133 14.47 -33.43 18.13
CA SER A 133 15.66 -33.88 17.37
C SER A 133 15.71 -33.30 15.94
N LYS A 134 14.59 -33.36 15.19
CA LYS A 134 14.51 -32.82 13.82
C LYS A 134 14.58 -31.29 13.79
N ASN A 135 14.20 -30.62 14.88
CA ASN A 135 14.30 -29.15 14.95
C ASN A 135 15.75 -28.68 15.15
N LYS A 136 16.55 -29.44 15.91
CA LYS A 136 18.00 -29.19 16.08
C LYS A 136 18.75 -29.36 14.76
N GLU A 137 18.46 -30.43 14.01
CA GLU A 137 19.04 -30.65 12.67
C GLU A 137 18.64 -29.54 11.67
N ARG A 138 17.40 -29.05 11.73
CA ARG A 138 16.98 -27.92 10.90
C ARG A 138 17.71 -26.63 11.24
N LYS A 139 18.04 -26.40 12.52
CA LYS A 139 18.77 -25.20 12.95
C LYS A 139 20.21 -25.23 12.42
N THR A 140 20.90 -26.35 12.59
CA THR A 140 22.27 -26.53 12.06
C THR A 140 22.31 -26.43 10.54
N ASN A 141 21.33 -27.00 9.84
CA ASN A 141 21.25 -26.91 8.37
C ASN A 141 20.93 -25.48 7.88
N ARG A 142 20.16 -24.69 8.65
CA ARG A 142 19.95 -23.26 8.37
C ARG A 142 21.22 -22.44 8.55
N GLU A 143 21.98 -22.68 9.61
CA GLU A 143 23.27 -22.02 9.85
C GLU A 143 24.29 -22.35 8.76
N LYS A 144 24.42 -23.62 8.38
CA LYS A 144 25.26 -24.06 7.24
C LYS A 144 24.86 -23.37 5.94
N ARG A 145 23.56 -23.24 5.65
CA ARG A 145 23.06 -22.52 4.46
C ARG A 145 23.36 -21.03 4.50
N LYS A 146 23.27 -20.37 5.66
CA LYS A 146 23.62 -18.96 5.82
C LYS A 146 25.12 -18.74 5.59
N ALA A 147 25.96 -19.52 6.27
CA ALA A 147 27.40 -19.47 6.10
C ALA A 147 27.82 -19.68 4.63
N ARG A 148 27.20 -20.65 3.93
CA ARG A 148 27.44 -20.86 2.49
C ARG A 148 27.04 -19.66 1.63
N ARG A 149 25.92 -18.99 1.93
CA ARG A 149 25.49 -17.79 1.18
C ARG A 149 26.44 -16.62 1.41
N GLU A 150 26.86 -16.41 2.65
CA GLU A 150 27.80 -15.34 3.01
C GLU A 150 29.17 -15.56 2.38
N PHE A 151 29.67 -16.80 2.41
CA PHE A 151 30.90 -17.18 1.73
C PHE A 151 30.84 -16.91 0.22
N MET A 152 29.78 -17.35 -0.46
CA MET A 152 29.59 -17.11 -1.90
C MET A 152 29.47 -15.62 -2.23
N LYS A 153 28.85 -14.82 -1.35
CA LYS A 153 28.74 -13.37 -1.53
C LYS A 153 30.11 -12.71 -1.41
N LYS A 154 30.91 -13.10 -0.41
CA LYS A 154 32.26 -12.58 -0.17
C LYS A 154 33.20 -12.92 -1.33
N GLN A 155 33.14 -14.15 -1.83
CA GLN A 155 33.92 -14.59 -3.00
C GLN A 155 33.56 -13.80 -4.26
N ARG A 156 32.26 -13.55 -4.52
CA ARG A 156 31.84 -12.69 -5.64
C ARG A 156 32.33 -11.26 -5.52
N GLN A 157 32.36 -10.71 -4.30
CA GLN A 157 32.87 -9.37 -4.05
C GLN A 157 34.39 -9.30 -4.28
N GLN A 158 35.15 -10.28 -3.77
CA GLN A 158 36.59 -10.38 -3.97
C GLN A 158 36.94 -10.48 -5.46
N HIS A 159 36.30 -11.39 -6.20
CA HIS A 159 36.56 -11.54 -7.63
C HIS A 159 36.16 -10.28 -8.44
N LEU A 160 35.19 -9.49 -7.97
CA LEU A 160 34.84 -8.22 -8.60
C LEU A 160 35.88 -7.13 -8.31
N GLN A 161 36.45 -7.11 -7.10
CA GLN A 161 37.53 -6.19 -6.70
C GLN A 161 38.81 -6.52 -7.48
N GLU A 162 39.23 -7.79 -7.48
CA GLU A 162 40.40 -8.27 -8.23
C GLU A 162 40.32 -7.89 -9.72
N ARG A 163 39.14 -8.05 -10.35
CA ARG A 163 38.96 -7.65 -11.76
C ARG A 163 39.13 -6.15 -11.98
N LYS A 164 38.65 -5.32 -11.06
CA LYS A 164 38.80 -3.85 -11.16
C LYS A 164 40.26 -3.43 -10.98
N GLU A 165 40.95 -4.02 -10.01
CA GLU A 165 42.37 -3.78 -9.74
C GLU A 165 43.24 -4.20 -10.95
N LEU A 166 42.95 -5.35 -11.56
CA LEU A 166 43.63 -5.81 -12.78
C LEU A 166 43.39 -4.86 -13.97
N GLU A 167 42.18 -4.31 -14.12
CA GLU A 167 41.84 -3.36 -15.19
C GLU A 167 42.50 -1.99 -14.98
N GLU A 168 42.62 -1.55 -13.74
CA GLU A 168 43.38 -0.36 -13.36
C GLU A 168 44.88 -0.51 -13.63
N LEU A 169 45.48 -1.61 -13.15
CA LEU A 169 46.89 -1.91 -13.39
C LEU A 169 47.22 -2.01 -14.89
N ALA A 170 46.31 -2.59 -15.69
CA ALA A 170 46.48 -2.68 -17.14
C ALA A 170 46.42 -1.29 -17.83
N ARG A 171 45.60 -0.37 -17.32
CA ARG A 171 45.53 1.02 -17.80
C ARG A 171 46.81 1.77 -17.47
N GLU A 172 47.29 1.69 -16.24
CA GLU A 172 48.56 2.30 -15.80
C GLU A 172 49.76 1.78 -16.60
N ALA A 173 49.87 0.46 -16.76
CA ALA A 173 50.94 -0.17 -17.54
C ALA A 173 50.91 0.28 -19.02
N SER A 174 49.72 0.46 -19.59
CA SER A 174 49.56 0.97 -20.95
C SER A 174 49.98 2.44 -21.08
N LEU A 175 49.70 3.28 -20.08
CA LEU A 175 50.13 4.68 -20.04
C LEU A 175 51.66 4.79 -19.95
N LEU A 176 52.28 4.01 -19.06
CA LEU A 176 53.74 3.92 -18.94
C LEU A 176 54.41 3.45 -20.23
N LYS A 177 53.84 2.43 -20.88
CA LYS A 177 54.35 1.94 -22.18
C LYS A 177 54.26 3.01 -23.26
N LYS A 178 53.16 3.77 -23.32
CA LYS A 178 52.99 4.87 -24.27
C LYS A 178 53.99 6.00 -24.03
N PHE A 179 54.22 6.39 -22.77
CA PHE A 179 55.24 7.36 -22.37
C PHE A 179 56.65 6.89 -22.76
N ARG A 180 57.03 5.66 -22.41
CA ARG A 180 58.34 5.08 -22.77
C ARG A 180 58.56 4.99 -24.28
N SER A 181 57.49 4.76 -25.05
CA SER A 181 57.56 4.74 -26.52
C SER A 181 57.52 6.13 -27.18
N GLY A 182 57.48 7.22 -26.42
CA GLY A 182 57.48 8.60 -26.92
C GLY A 182 56.16 9.06 -27.54
N LYS A 183 55.06 8.31 -27.37
CA LYS A 183 53.74 8.62 -27.97
C LYS A 183 52.92 9.63 -27.16
N ILE A 184 53.35 9.95 -25.94
CA ILE A 184 52.71 10.89 -25.02
C ILE A 184 53.82 11.77 -24.45
N THR A 185 53.56 13.08 -24.33
CA THR A 185 54.51 14.02 -23.73
C THR A 185 54.50 13.95 -22.20
N LYS A 186 55.56 14.42 -21.53
CA LYS A 186 55.67 14.38 -20.06
C LYS A 186 54.52 15.13 -19.36
N VAL A 187 54.11 16.26 -19.91
CA VAL A 187 53.00 17.08 -19.38
C VAL A 187 51.66 16.35 -19.50
N GLU A 188 51.42 15.64 -20.61
CA GLU A 188 50.19 14.86 -20.80
C GLU A 188 50.15 13.62 -19.91
N PHE A 189 51.29 12.96 -19.70
CA PHE A 189 51.41 11.84 -18.77
C PHE A 189 51.11 12.27 -17.33
N ASP A 190 51.78 13.32 -16.84
CA ASP A 190 51.58 13.85 -15.49
C ASP A 190 50.14 14.34 -15.27
N SER A 191 49.51 14.90 -16.31
CA SER A 191 48.11 15.32 -16.26
C SER A 191 47.15 14.13 -16.18
N ARG A 192 47.41 13.05 -16.92
CA ARG A 192 46.56 11.85 -16.93
C ARG A 192 46.63 11.10 -15.60
N VAL A 193 47.83 11.00 -15.02
CA VAL A 193 48.06 10.39 -13.70
C VAL A 193 47.42 11.23 -12.59
N ARG A 194 47.57 12.55 -12.60
CA ARG A 194 46.94 13.45 -11.61
C ARG A 194 45.41 13.42 -11.62
N ILE A 195 44.79 13.24 -12.79
CA ILE A 195 43.34 13.10 -12.91
C ILE A 195 42.87 11.77 -12.29
N GLU A 196 43.68 10.72 -12.31
CA GLU A 196 43.36 9.42 -11.71
C GLU A 196 43.47 9.45 -10.18
N ASP A 197 44.46 10.15 -9.60
CA ASP A 197 44.59 10.33 -8.14
C ASP A 197 43.40 11.10 -7.52
N GLN A 198 42.77 12.03 -8.25
CA GLN A 198 41.63 12.83 -7.76
C GLN A 198 40.27 12.10 -7.81
N VAL A 199 40.19 10.93 -8.44
CA VAL A 199 38.94 10.15 -8.55
C VAL A 199 38.73 9.21 -7.35
N TYR A 200 39.72 9.13 -6.44
CA TYR A 200 39.70 8.25 -5.27
C TYR A 200 39.58 8.96 -3.90
N ASP A 201 39.39 10.29 -3.87
CA ASP A 201 38.96 11.06 -2.69
C ASP A 201 37.44 11.26 -2.65
#